data_AF-X1TS65-F1
#
_entry.id   AF-X1TS65-F1
#
_cell.length_a   1.000
_cell.length_b   1.000
_cell.length_c   1.000
_cell.angle_alpha   90.00
_cell.angle_beta   90.00
_cell.angle_gamma   90.00
#
_symmetry.space_group_name_H-M   'P 1'
#
loop_
_entity.id
_entity.type
_entity.pdbx_description
1 polymer ?
#
loop_
_entity_poly.entity_id
_entity_poly.type
_entity_poly.pdbx_seq_one_letter_code
_entity_poly.pdbx_strand_id
1 'polypeptide(L)'
;MNKNLYDFRIQNLGKMDVPSPITVSHFTPDDKSIIYDISLKKYEGNRKTGTLPLSMEMAGPRKTIYFDPPKIRAGIVTCGGLCPGINDVIR
;
A
#
# COMPACT_ATOMS: atom_id res chain seq x y z
N MET A 1 -9.63 -27.28 -8.28
CA MET A 1 -9.91 -26.14 -7.38
C MET A 1 -8.60 -25.43 -7.13
N ASN A 2 -8.41 -24.22 -7.66
CA ASN A 2 -7.31 -23.34 -7.26
C ASN A 2 -7.74 -21.89 -7.54
N LYS A 3 -8.59 -21.36 -6.64
CA LYS A 3 -8.76 -19.91 -6.54
C LYS A 3 -7.78 -19.46 -5.48
N ASN A 4 -6.81 -18.61 -5.86
CA ASN A 4 -6.16 -17.74 -4.88
C ASN A 4 -7.30 -17.03 -4.14
N LEU A 5 -7.50 -17.37 -2.87
CA LEU A 5 -8.65 -16.92 -2.09
C LEU A 5 -8.60 -15.41 -1.81
N TYR A 6 -7.42 -14.80 -1.99
CA TYR A 6 -7.12 -13.42 -1.67
C TYR A 6 -6.37 -12.76 -2.82
N ASP A 7 -6.72 -11.50 -3.09
CA ASP A 7 -6.05 -10.59 -4.01
C ASP A 7 -5.74 -9.30 -3.25
N PHE A 8 -4.45 -9.00 -3.08
CA PHE A 8 -3.96 -7.83 -2.34
C PHE A 8 -3.54 -6.68 -3.25
N ARG A 9 -3.87 -6.73 -4.55
CA ARG A 9 -3.54 -5.65 -5.48
C ARG A 9 -4.34 -4.40 -5.14
N ILE A 10 -3.64 -3.27 -5.00
CA ILE A 10 -4.25 -1.96 -4.79
C ILE A 10 -4.50 -1.31 -6.16
N GLN A 11 -5.66 -0.69 -6.31
CA GLN A 11 -6.00 0.03 -7.54
C GLN A 11 -5.29 1.38 -7.57
N ASN A 12 -4.75 1.73 -8.74
CA ASN A 12 -4.20 3.05 -9.02
C ASN A 12 -5.23 3.92 -9.74
N LEU A 13 -5.22 5.23 -9.46
CA LEU A 13 -6.11 6.20 -10.10
C LEU A 13 -5.67 6.58 -11.52
N GLY A 14 -4.46 6.22 -11.92
CA GLY A 14 -3.90 6.51 -13.25
C GLY A 14 -2.39 6.69 -13.18
N LYS A 15 -1.85 7.45 -14.13
CA LYS A 15 -0.40 7.69 -14.27
C LYS A 15 0.12 8.65 -13.18
N MET A 16 1.22 8.29 -12.53
CA MET A 16 1.84 9.05 -11.44
C MET A 16 3.04 9.85 -11.97
N ASP A 17 2.77 11.07 -12.47
CA ASP A 17 3.78 11.91 -13.12
C ASP A 17 4.19 13.16 -12.32
N VAL A 18 3.48 13.47 -11.23
CA VAL A 18 3.77 14.68 -10.44
C VAL A 18 4.86 14.37 -9.41
N PRO A 19 5.99 15.10 -9.36
CA PRO A 19 7.00 14.90 -8.32
C PRO A 19 6.41 15.18 -6.93
N SER A 20 6.73 14.32 -5.97
CA SER A 20 6.28 14.48 -4.59
C SER A 20 6.92 15.74 -3.96
N PRO A 21 6.13 16.62 -3.30
CA PRO A 21 6.63 17.90 -2.78
C PRO A 21 7.36 17.76 -1.44
N ILE A 22 7.36 16.57 -0.84
CA ILE A 22 7.90 16.33 0.49
C ILE A 22 9.38 15.95 0.44
N THR A 23 10.11 16.38 1.46
CA THR A 23 11.49 15.95 1.70
C THR A 23 11.49 14.90 2.80
N VAL A 24 11.91 13.69 2.45
CA VAL A 24 12.02 12.55 3.37
C VAL A 24 13.38 11.88 3.18
N SER A 25 13.88 11.18 4.21
CA SER A 25 15.14 10.43 4.10
C SER A 25 15.08 9.35 3.02
N HIS A 26 13.94 8.65 2.93
CA HIS A 26 13.72 7.58 1.96
C HIS A 26 12.30 7.60 1.42
N PHE A 27 12.20 7.45 0.09
CA PHE A 27 10.95 7.11 -0.58
C PHE A 27 10.80 5.59 -0.66
N THR A 28 9.57 5.10 -0.53
CA THR A 28 9.23 3.70 -0.73
C THR A 28 9.09 3.43 -2.23
N PRO A 29 9.82 2.44 -2.79
CA PRO A 29 9.64 1.98 -4.17
C PRO A 29 8.25 1.35 -4.39
N ASP A 30 7.73 1.46 -5.61
CA ASP A 30 6.40 0.94 -5.98
C ASP A 30 6.34 -0.60 -5.98
N ASP A 31 7.47 -1.27 -6.18
CA ASP A 31 7.58 -2.73 -6.17
C ASP A 31 7.89 -3.31 -4.77
N LYS A 32 8.02 -2.45 -3.75
CA LYS A 32 8.31 -2.88 -2.38
C LYS A 32 7.08 -3.54 -1.77
N SER A 33 7.19 -4.83 -1.50
CA SER A 33 6.12 -5.63 -0.90
C SER A 33 6.60 -6.46 0.28
N ILE A 34 5.67 -6.85 1.15
CA ILE A 34 5.89 -7.71 2.32
C ILE A 34 5.13 -9.02 2.11
N ILE A 35 5.79 -10.14 2.38
CA ILE A 35 5.17 -11.47 2.28
C ILE A 35 4.04 -11.59 3.32
N TYR A 36 2.85 -12.01 2.86
CA TYR A 36 1.66 -12.14 3.70
C TYR A 36 1.79 -13.28 4.73
N ASP A 37 2.35 -14.41 4.31
CA ASP A 37 2.54 -15.58 5.17
C ASP A 37 4.05 -15.84 5.34
N ILE A 38 4.55 -15.46 6.51
CA ILE A 38 5.98 -15.51 6.86
C ILE A 38 6.45 -16.91 7.26
N SER A 39 5.60 -17.94 7.16
CA SER A 39 6.01 -19.30 7.50
C SER A 39 7.07 -19.82 6.52
N LEU A 40 8.17 -20.31 7.06
CA LEU A 40 9.29 -20.85 6.28
C LEU A 40 8.83 -21.99 5.35
N LYS A 41 7.88 -22.82 5.82
CA LYS A 41 7.31 -23.93 5.03
C LYS A 41 6.66 -23.44 3.74
N LYS A 42 5.88 -22.35 3.80
CA LYS A 42 5.19 -21.81 2.63
C LYS A 42 6.13 -21.04 1.72
N TYR A 43 7.09 -20.31 2.31
CA TYR A 43 8.16 -19.67 1.57
C TYR A 43 8.98 -20.69 0.76
N GLU A 44 9.44 -21.78 1.38
CA GLU A 44 10.17 -22.86 0.68
C GLU A 44 9.28 -23.56 -0.36
N GLY A 45 7.99 -23.72 -0.08
CA GLY A 45 7.03 -24.22 -1.06
C GLY A 45 6.99 -23.37 -2.33
N ASN A 46 6.78 -22.06 -2.16
CA ASN A 46 6.78 -21.06 -3.24
C ASN A 46 8.10 -21.04 -4.01
N ARG A 47 9.22 -21.12 -3.28
CA ARG A 47 10.57 -21.16 -3.87
C ARG A 47 10.78 -22.39 -4.74
N LYS A 48 10.31 -23.57 -4.30
CA LYS A 48 10.42 -24.82 -5.07
C LYS A 48 9.56 -24.82 -6.33
N THR A 49 8.38 -24.21 -6.28
CA THR A 49 7.46 -24.09 -7.42
C THR A 49 7.78 -22.91 -8.33
N GLY A 50 8.73 -22.04 -7.95
CA GLY A 50 9.07 -20.82 -8.67
C GLY A 50 7.96 -19.77 -8.66
N THR A 51 6.95 -19.93 -7.80
CA THR A 51 5.83 -18.99 -7.68
C THR A 51 6.18 -17.92 -6.66
N LEU A 52 5.87 -16.66 -6.97
CA LEU A 52 6.05 -15.59 -5.98
C LEU A 52 5.11 -15.80 -4.78
N PRO A 53 5.58 -15.60 -3.55
CA PRO A 53 4.71 -15.58 -2.39
C PRO A 53 3.63 -14.51 -2.54
N LEU A 54 2.44 -14.79 -2.02
CA LEU A 54 1.43 -13.76 -1.85
C LEU A 54 1.98 -12.65 -0.96
N SER A 55 1.94 -11.41 -1.44
CA SER A 55 2.51 -10.25 -0.77
C SER A 55 1.54 -9.07 -0.78
N MET A 56 1.78 -8.13 0.13
CA MET A 56 1.05 -6.87 0.24
C MET A 56 2.00 -5.71 -0.07
N GLU A 57 1.50 -4.69 -0.76
CA GLU A 57 2.28 -3.49 -1.07
C GLU A 57 2.64 -2.72 0.22
N MET A 58 3.87 -2.21 0.31
CA MET A 58 4.31 -1.43 1.46
C MET A 58 3.86 0.03 1.35
N ALA A 59 3.11 0.51 2.33
CA ALA A 59 2.76 1.93 2.43
C ALA A 59 4.01 2.82 2.66
N GLY A 60 3.95 4.07 2.22
CA GLY A 60 5.01 5.06 2.45
C GLY A 60 5.07 6.13 1.37
N PRO A 61 5.88 7.18 1.56
CA PRO A 61 5.99 8.27 0.60
C PRO A 61 6.53 7.76 -0.74
N ARG A 62 5.94 8.18 -1.86
CA ARG A 62 6.40 7.87 -3.23
C ARG A 62 7.13 9.06 -3.84
N LYS A 63 8.07 8.79 -4.75
CA LYS A 63 8.82 9.84 -5.48
C LYS A 63 7.92 10.64 -6.42
N THR A 64 6.95 9.96 -7.04
CA THR A 64 5.93 10.56 -7.90
C THR A 64 4.55 10.23 -7.36
N ILE A 65 3.59 11.13 -7.58
CA ILE A 65 2.21 11.06 -7.11
C ILE A 65 1.25 11.37 -8.26
N TYR A 66 -0.01 10.99 -8.08
CA TYR A 66 -1.07 11.18 -9.08
C TYR A 66 -1.63 12.62 -9.10
N PHE A 67 -1.89 13.20 -7.92
CA PHE A 67 -2.51 14.51 -7.81
C PHE A 67 -1.50 15.64 -7.84
N ASP A 68 -1.90 16.78 -8.43
CA ASP A 68 -1.18 18.05 -8.33
C ASP A 68 -1.51 18.74 -6.98
N PRO A 69 -0.56 18.82 -6.03
CA PRO A 69 -0.85 19.25 -4.65
C PRO A 69 -1.60 20.58 -4.49
N PRO A 70 -1.32 21.65 -5.26
CA PRO A 70 -2.04 22.92 -5.13
C PRO A 70 -3.49 22.87 -5.65
N LYS A 71 -3.87 21.86 -6.44
CA LYS A 71 -5.20 21.75 -7.08
C LYS A 71 -6.15 20.82 -6.33
N ILE A 72 -5.64 20.01 -5.38
CA ILE A 72 -6.42 18.98 -4.72
C ILE A 72 -7.14 19.51 -3.47
N ARG A 73 -8.30 18.93 -3.17
CA ARG A 73 -9.03 19.13 -1.92
C ARG A 73 -9.24 17.77 -1.27
N ALA A 74 -8.85 17.62 0.00
CA ALA A 74 -9.09 16.41 0.78
C ALA A 74 -10.33 16.62 1.67
N GLY A 75 -11.17 15.59 1.77
CA GLY A 75 -12.28 15.53 2.72
C GLY A 75 -12.11 14.32 3.64
N ILE A 76 -12.44 14.48 4.92
CA ILE A 76 -12.38 13.41 5.91
C ILE A 76 -13.80 13.19 6.44
N VAL A 77 -14.26 11.94 6.44
CA VAL A 77 -15.54 11.54 7.04
C VAL A 77 -15.31 10.34 7.96
N THR A 78 -15.90 10.39 9.15
CA THR A 78 -15.83 9.32 10.14
C THR A 78 -17.22 8.72 10.30
N CYS A 79 -17.34 7.41 10.08
CA CYS A 79 -18.63 6.70 10.12
C CYS A 79 -18.70 5.76 11.33
N GLY A 80 -19.90 5.53 11.86
CA GLY A 80 -20.13 4.60 12.97
C GLY A 80 -20.06 5.25 14.36
N GLY A 81 -19.80 4.43 15.38
CA GLY A 81 -19.63 4.89 16.77
C GLY A 81 -18.24 5.50 17.00
N LEU A 82 -18.15 6.41 17.97
CA LEU A 82 -16.87 7.04 18.34
C LEU A 82 -15.94 6.02 19.01
N CYS A 83 -14.67 6.06 18.64
CA CYS A 83 -13.59 5.26 19.23
C CYS A 83 -12.45 6.20 19.69
N PRO A 84 -11.78 5.94 20.82
CA PRO A 84 -10.59 6.70 21.22
C PRO A 84 -9.54 6.77 20.09
N GLY A 85 -8.95 7.94 19.87
CA GLY A 85 -7.95 8.19 18.82
C GLY A 85 -8.49 8.80 17.52
N ILE A 86 -9.82 9.00 17.39
CA ILE A 86 -10.39 9.58 16.17
C ILE A 86 -9.87 10.99 15.85
N ASN A 87 -9.63 11.81 16.87
CA ASN A 87 -9.08 13.15 16.70
C ASN A 87 -7.61 13.11 16.26
N ASP A 88 -6.84 12.12 16.71
CA ASP A 88 -5.45 11.88 16.27
C ASP A 88 -5.38 11.42 14.81
N VAL A 89 -6.43 10.75 14.30
CA VAL A 89 -6.53 10.40 12.87
C VAL A 89 -6.88 11.62 12.01
N ILE A 90 -7.65 12.58 12.54
CA ILE A 90 -8.07 13.79 11.82
C ILE A 90 -6.95 14.86 11.78
N ARG A 91 -6.12 14.93 12.83
CA ARG A 91 -5.13 15.99 13.03
C ARG A 91 -3.78 15.67 12.40
#